data_AF-G1X350-F1
#
_entry.id   AF-G1X350-F1
#
_cell.length_a   1.000
_cell.length_b   1.000
_cell.length_c   1.000
_cell.angle_alpha   90.00
_cell.angle_beta   90.00
_cell.angle_gamma   90.00
#
_symmetry.space_group_name_H-M   'P 1'
#
loop_
_entity.id
_entity.type
_entity.pdbx_description
1 polymer ?
#
loop_
_entity_poly.entity_id
_entity_poly.type
_entity_poly.pdbx_seq_one_letter_code
_entity_poly.pdbx_strand_id
1 'polypeptide(L)'
;MGYMQTLIFNILFVFIFQLSVLRDPSVKAVRPSQPPVLNDKFPKIGTWEKQSGEYEFVIRPPSELLGSGFSNKRMVLELAKTFLKEIEPYTLPPRKHAVLAGNMQRRYNQNFENLHPRYSRSYDIDADDIHVPSHELPDYNYTDIPTSGTYTTSNSTYQNRQKPSSKVLHKRGDEPGRGGMSPEIERPDLQYEDMIKFSLPPGIEFNGENPWRAWRWKNAGEGVKMYYLDTGCDLSHAEFEGVELEWLYPNRDGLDEPGESPGYFYHDKSTIFAHGTTTLSKILGKSIGVAPKVDVTLVRLEMTIYGRSISGSVMVNAMMMTYDHIVENRAKMKKPCVVVSSTAMILWDKESPINRYICKLWITSLRKMGCYVVVAAGNEQEVNDQGFIPLTTYPRLLAGDPEVDINLLVVGGHNDEGFNRFAFNKFVSISAQAWKVVAVKAYLPGDGPPDGDWSGSYQYFQGTSYSTPVVAGLLATFISQGYKYPLDYLLAIAKDPMKPGEPKRAFNGIWPDLWPTARRPENYKRPPLKNPGVAEKWAAGDDNQRGIYRYKYPKTPTHSEADSIKNSLA
;
A
#
# COMPACT_ATOMS: atom_id res chain seq x y z
N MET A 1 2.81 -26.27 -23.82
CA MET A 1 2.85 -27.28 -22.74
C MET A 1 3.85 -26.91 -21.61
N GLY A 2 5.04 -26.35 -21.88
CA GLY A 2 6.04 -26.03 -20.84
C GLY A 2 5.64 -25.03 -19.73
N TYR A 3 4.76 -24.06 -20.02
CA TYR A 3 4.27 -23.11 -19.01
C TYR A 3 3.35 -23.76 -17.95
N MET A 4 2.60 -24.82 -18.31
CA MET A 4 1.70 -25.51 -17.37
C MET A 4 2.44 -26.45 -16.42
N GLN A 5 3.49 -27.14 -16.91
CA GLN A 5 4.36 -27.93 -16.04
C GLN A 5 5.02 -27.04 -14.99
N THR A 6 5.54 -25.88 -15.38
CA THR A 6 6.17 -24.92 -14.46
C THR A 6 5.20 -24.37 -13.40
N LEU A 7 3.91 -24.16 -13.75
CA LEU A 7 2.89 -23.67 -12.82
C LEU A 7 2.50 -24.73 -11.78
N ILE A 8 2.26 -25.97 -12.22
CA ILE A 8 1.92 -27.10 -11.33
C ILE A 8 3.12 -27.45 -10.44
N PHE A 9 4.33 -27.49 -11.02
CA PHE A 9 5.55 -27.79 -10.29
C PHE A 9 5.84 -26.74 -9.20
N ASN A 10 5.63 -25.44 -9.46
CA ASN A 10 5.90 -24.41 -8.45
C ASN A 10 4.85 -24.33 -7.35
N ILE A 11 3.56 -24.55 -7.67
CA ILE A 11 2.50 -24.68 -6.65
C ILE A 11 2.78 -25.91 -5.77
N LEU A 12 3.16 -27.05 -6.36
CA LEU A 12 3.55 -28.23 -5.60
C LEU A 12 4.88 -28.05 -4.85
N PHE A 13 5.88 -27.35 -5.40
CA PHE A 13 7.19 -27.19 -4.78
C PHE A 13 7.11 -26.32 -3.51
N VAL A 14 6.33 -25.23 -3.53
CA VAL A 14 6.10 -24.40 -2.33
C VAL A 14 5.41 -25.21 -1.22
N PHE A 15 4.51 -26.13 -1.55
CA PHE A 15 3.80 -26.95 -0.56
C PHE A 15 4.56 -28.23 -0.13
N ILE A 16 5.23 -28.94 -1.03
CA ILE A 16 6.08 -30.11 -0.73
C ILE A 16 7.29 -29.70 0.11
N PHE A 17 7.91 -28.55 -0.18
CA PHE A 17 9.06 -28.06 0.58
C PHE A 17 8.64 -27.63 2.01
N GLN A 18 7.46 -27.02 2.18
CA GLN A 18 6.91 -26.72 3.51
C GLN A 18 6.60 -27.98 4.34
N LEU A 19 6.25 -29.09 3.70
CA LEU A 19 6.05 -30.39 4.38
C LEU A 19 7.38 -31.12 4.66
N SER A 20 8.44 -30.83 3.89
CA SER A 20 9.76 -31.49 4.02
C SER A 20 10.64 -30.86 5.09
N VAL A 21 10.46 -29.57 5.40
CA VAL A 21 11.19 -28.83 6.44
C VAL A 21 10.75 -29.23 7.87
N LEU A 22 9.76 -30.13 8.01
CA LEU A 22 9.32 -30.72 9.28
C LEU A 22 10.18 -31.90 9.77
N ARG A 23 11.38 -32.12 9.21
CA ARG A 23 12.28 -33.22 9.63
C ARG A 23 13.38 -32.73 10.58
N ASP A 24 13.34 -33.29 11.78
CA ASP A 24 14.43 -33.35 12.75
C ASP A 24 15.78 -33.69 12.06
N PRO A 25 16.82 -32.84 12.19
CA PRO A 25 18.13 -33.07 11.56
C PRO A 25 18.95 -34.22 12.18
N SER A 26 18.44 -34.93 13.20
CA SER A 26 19.14 -36.08 13.80
C SER A 26 18.91 -37.41 13.07
N VAL A 27 18.04 -37.47 12.06
CA VAL A 27 17.80 -38.70 11.30
C VAL A 27 18.60 -38.69 10.00
N LYS A 28 19.69 -39.48 9.94
CA LYS A 28 20.38 -39.80 8.68
C LYS A 28 19.34 -40.29 7.66
N ALA A 29 19.20 -39.57 6.56
CA ALA A 29 18.23 -39.85 5.52
C ALA A 29 18.49 -41.21 4.86
N VAL A 30 17.76 -42.24 5.29
CA VAL A 30 17.49 -43.39 4.45
C VAL A 30 16.52 -42.92 3.37
N ARG A 31 16.89 -43.10 2.10
CA ARG A 31 16.01 -42.83 0.95
C ARG A 31 14.77 -43.73 1.11
N PRO A 32 13.55 -43.18 1.22
CA PRO A 32 12.38 -44.02 1.43
C PRO A 32 12.09 -44.83 0.17
N SER A 33 12.13 -46.15 0.27
CA SER A 33 11.80 -47.10 -0.80
C SER A 33 10.29 -47.30 -0.99
N GLN A 34 9.47 -46.65 -0.16
CA GLN A 34 8.01 -46.79 -0.11
C GLN A 34 7.34 -45.41 0.12
N PRO A 35 6.10 -45.21 -0.36
CA PRO A 35 5.36 -43.98 -0.10
C PRO A 35 5.08 -43.85 1.40
N PRO A 36 4.88 -42.62 1.93
CA PRO A 36 4.50 -42.44 3.32
C PRO A 36 3.21 -43.21 3.60
N VAL A 37 3.16 -43.97 4.70
CA VAL A 37 1.90 -44.54 5.19
C VAL A 37 1.04 -43.37 5.67
N LEU A 38 0.16 -42.91 4.79
CA LEU A 38 -0.81 -41.86 5.10
C LEU A 38 -1.94 -42.52 5.88
N ASN A 39 -1.95 -42.33 7.21
CA ASN A 39 -3.20 -42.46 7.96
C ASN A 39 -4.22 -41.49 7.35
N ASP A 40 -5.52 -41.82 7.35
CA ASP A 40 -6.69 -41.20 6.66
C ASP A 40 -6.91 -39.67 6.80
N LYS A 41 -5.90 -38.90 7.20
CA LYS A 41 -5.93 -37.47 7.53
C LYS A 41 -5.47 -36.53 6.40
N PHE A 42 -5.15 -37.04 5.20
CA PHE A 42 -4.69 -36.21 4.08
C PHE A 42 -5.71 -36.12 2.93
N PRO A 43 -5.76 -34.99 2.20
CA PRO A 43 -6.77 -34.74 1.17
C PRO A 43 -6.69 -35.73 -0.01
N LYS A 44 -7.83 -36.21 -0.50
CA LYS A 44 -7.97 -37.26 -1.54
C LYS A 44 -7.84 -36.71 -2.97
N ILE A 45 -6.98 -35.73 -3.15
CA ILE A 45 -6.87 -34.95 -4.39
C ILE A 45 -5.77 -35.44 -5.34
N GLY A 46 -5.02 -36.48 -4.95
CA GLY A 46 -3.95 -37.02 -5.76
C GLY A 46 -3.46 -38.38 -5.28
N THR A 47 -2.60 -39.00 -6.07
CA THR A 47 -1.98 -40.30 -5.80
C THR A 47 -0.47 -40.17 -5.75
N TRP A 48 0.19 -40.83 -4.81
CA TRP A 48 1.64 -41.01 -4.86
C TRP A 48 1.96 -42.05 -5.94
N GLU A 49 2.67 -41.62 -6.97
CA GLU A 49 3.06 -42.45 -8.11
C GLU A 49 4.57 -42.56 -8.15
N LYS A 50 5.10 -43.73 -8.49
CA LYS A 50 6.55 -43.93 -8.61
C LYS A 50 6.98 -43.61 -10.05
N GLN A 51 7.71 -42.51 -10.25
CA GLN A 51 8.29 -42.12 -11.53
C GLN A 51 9.82 -42.09 -11.42
N SER A 52 10.51 -42.76 -12.36
CA SER A 52 11.99 -42.77 -12.43
C SER A 52 12.71 -43.17 -11.13
N GLY A 53 12.08 -43.99 -10.30
CA GLY A 53 12.63 -44.46 -9.02
C GLY A 53 12.28 -43.59 -7.81
N GLU A 54 11.63 -42.45 -8.01
CA GLU A 54 11.17 -41.53 -6.97
C GLU A 54 9.64 -41.54 -6.86
N TYR A 55 9.12 -41.31 -5.66
CA TYR A 55 7.67 -41.15 -5.45
C TYR A 55 7.30 -39.68 -5.62
N GLU A 56 6.45 -39.38 -6.59
CA GLU A 56 5.88 -38.06 -6.85
C GLU A 56 4.40 -38.05 -6.44
N PHE A 57 3.92 -36.96 -5.84
CA PHE A 57 2.49 -36.80 -5.56
C PHE A 57 1.81 -36.17 -6.78
N VAL A 58 1.00 -36.95 -7.48
CA VAL A 58 0.36 -36.57 -8.73
C VAL A 58 -1.10 -36.19 -8.45
N ILE A 59 -1.41 -34.90 -8.57
CA ILE A 59 -2.78 -34.37 -8.54
C ILE A 59 -3.37 -34.52 -9.93
N ARG A 60 -4.31 -35.44 -10.11
CA ARG A 60 -5.05 -35.59 -11.36
C ARG A 60 -6.38 -34.85 -11.27
N PRO A 61 -6.83 -34.17 -12.34
CA PRO A 61 -8.21 -33.72 -12.43
C PRO A 61 -9.14 -34.92 -12.19
N PRO A 62 -10.26 -34.74 -11.46
CA PRO A 62 -11.31 -35.76 -11.39
C PRO A 62 -11.65 -36.28 -12.79
N SER A 63 -11.86 -37.58 -12.93
CA SER A 63 -12.11 -38.21 -14.24
C SER A 63 -13.31 -37.60 -14.96
N GLU A 64 -14.27 -37.02 -14.24
CA GLU A 64 -15.41 -36.31 -14.83
C GLU A 64 -15.00 -35.01 -15.57
N LEU A 65 -13.84 -34.41 -15.23
CA LEU A 65 -13.30 -33.22 -15.90
C LEU A 65 -12.50 -33.52 -17.16
N LEU A 66 -11.98 -34.74 -17.30
CA LEU A 66 -11.15 -35.13 -18.45
C LEU A 66 -11.98 -35.44 -19.71
N GLY A 67 -13.27 -35.79 -19.56
CA GLY A 67 -14.18 -36.10 -20.68
C GLY A 67 -15.12 -34.97 -21.11
N SER A 68 -15.11 -33.83 -20.42
CA SER A 68 -16.18 -32.81 -20.51
C SER A 68 -15.85 -31.60 -21.40
N GLY A 69 -14.73 -31.64 -22.13
CA GLY A 69 -14.35 -30.57 -23.07
C GLY A 69 -14.05 -29.22 -22.41
N PHE A 70 -13.71 -29.21 -21.11
CA PHE A 70 -13.42 -27.97 -20.40
C PHE A 70 -12.13 -27.30 -20.89
N SER A 71 -12.11 -25.97 -20.88
CA SER A 71 -10.88 -25.21 -21.09
C SER A 71 -9.93 -25.42 -19.90
N ASN A 72 -8.62 -25.50 -20.18
CA ASN A 72 -7.57 -25.65 -19.16
C ASN A 72 -7.72 -24.65 -17.99
N LYS A 73 -8.20 -23.43 -18.27
CA LYS A 73 -8.48 -22.38 -17.28
C LYS A 73 -9.56 -22.79 -16.26
N ARG A 74 -10.63 -23.45 -16.71
CA ARG A 74 -11.72 -23.92 -15.84
C ARG A 74 -11.30 -25.15 -15.03
N MET A 75 -10.51 -26.04 -15.61
CA MET A 75 -9.96 -27.21 -14.90
C MET A 75 -9.05 -26.80 -13.74
N VAL A 76 -8.15 -25.83 -13.94
CA VAL A 76 -7.30 -25.28 -12.87
C VAL A 76 -8.14 -24.61 -11.78
N LEU A 77 -9.21 -23.90 -12.15
CA LEU A 77 -10.13 -23.28 -11.20
C LEU A 77 -10.85 -24.32 -10.33
N GLU A 78 -11.35 -25.41 -10.91
CA GLU A 78 -12.06 -26.47 -10.18
C GLU A 78 -11.12 -27.32 -9.31
N LEU A 79 -9.89 -27.57 -9.78
CA LEU A 79 -8.83 -28.18 -8.97
C LEU A 79 -8.47 -27.28 -7.78
N ALA A 80 -8.29 -25.98 -7.99
CA ALA A 80 -8.03 -25.03 -6.92
C ALA A 80 -9.19 -24.98 -5.92
N LYS A 81 -10.46 -24.95 -6.38
CA LYS A 81 -11.63 -24.98 -5.49
C LYS A 81 -11.70 -26.26 -4.65
N THR A 82 -11.47 -27.42 -5.26
CA THR A 82 -11.50 -28.71 -4.57
C THR A 82 -10.37 -28.80 -3.56
N PHE A 83 -9.15 -28.42 -3.96
CA PHE A 83 -7.98 -28.30 -3.09
C PHE A 83 -8.27 -27.40 -1.88
N LEU A 84 -8.83 -26.21 -2.12
CA LEU A 84 -9.17 -25.25 -1.08
C LEU A 84 -10.28 -25.77 -0.16
N LYS A 85 -11.33 -26.39 -0.69
CA LYS A 85 -12.42 -26.98 0.11
C LYS A 85 -11.91 -28.07 1.07
N GLU A 86 -10.94 -28.87 0.63
CA GLU A 86 -10.37 -29.93 1.47
C GLU A 86 -9.35 -29.40 2.49
N ILE A 87 -8.73 -28.25 2.24
CA ILE A 87 -7.69 -27.66 3.11
C ILE A 87 -8.24 -26.54 4.01
N GLU A 88 -9.37 -25.93 3.66
CA GLU A 88 -10.07 -24.88 4.44
C GLU A 88 -10.33 -25.26 5.90
N PRO A 89 -10.67 -26.51 6.26
CA PRO A 89 -10.76 -26.94 7.66
C PRO A 89 -9.40 -26.97 8.40
N TYR A 90 -8.29 -26.93 7.66
CA TYR A 90 -6.92 -27.08 8.14
C TYR A 90 -6.07 -25.79 7.99
N THR A 91 -6.57 -24.76 7.31
CA THR A 91 -5.99 -23.41 7.29
C THR A 91 -6.51 -22.58 8.48
N LEU A 92 -5.77 -21.94 9.39
CA LEU A 92 -4.44 -22.05 10.00
C LEU A 92 -4.68 -21.62 11.47
N PRO A 93 -4.37 -22.39 12.51
CA PRO A 93 -4.07 -21.79 13.81
C PRO A 93 -2.71 -21.07 13.74
N PRO A 94 -2.48 -20.03 14.57
CA PRO A 94 -1.23 -19.27 14.56
C PRO A 94 -0.01 -20.19 14.77
N ARG A 95 1.01 -20.04 13.92
CA ARG A 95 2.28 -20.77 14.05
C ARG A 95 3.06 -20.19 15.23
N LYS A 96 3.64 -21.06 16.07
CA LYS A 96 4.65 -20.65 17.07
C LYS A 96 6.03 -20.89 16.47
N HIS A 97 6.71 -19.86 15.98
CA HIS A 97 8.14 -19.94 15.71
C HIS A 97 8.86 -18.67 16.19
N ALA A 98 9.56 -18.79 17.31
CA ALA A 98 10.70 -17.96 17.66
C ALA A 98 11.63 -18.80 18.57
N VAL A 99 12.93 -18.50 18.54
CA VAL A 99 14.01 -19.07 19.38
C VAL A 99 14.67 -20.36 18.88
N LEU A 100 15.34 -20.31 17.71
CA LEU A 100 16.48 -21.20 17.40
C LEU A 100 17.72 -20.47 16.84
N ALA A 101 17.63 -19.16 16.56
CA ALA A 101 18.72 -18.38 15.95
C ALA A 101 19.94 -18.13 16.88
N GLY A 102 19.74 -18.07 18.21
CA GLY A 102 20.80 -17.65 19.13
C GLY A 102 22.01 -18.60 19.26
N ASN A 103 21.85 -19.89 18.95
CA ASN A 103 22.92 -20.88 19.14
C ASN A 103 23.78 -21.13 17.88
N MET A 104 23.32 -20.74 16.69
CA MET A 104 24.12 -20.83 15.46
C MET A 104 25.09 -19.65 15.31
N GLN A 105 24.74 -18.46 15.84
CA GLN A 105 25.55 -17.23 15.82
C GLN A 105 26.98 -17.43 16.34
N ARG A 106 27.17 -18.19 17.43
CA ARG A 106 28.50 -18.34 18.08
C ARG A 106 29.50 -19.20 17.31
N ARG A 107 29.03 -20.12 16.45
CA ARG A 107 29.91 -21.03 15.70
C ARG A 107 30.36 -20.45 14.36
N TYR A 108 29.61 -19.52 13.78
CA TYR A 108 29.94 -18.93 12.49
C TYR A 108 31.03 -17.85 12.60
N ASN A 109 31.00 -17.02 13.65
CA ASN A 109 31.98 -15.95 13.87
C ASN A 109 33.42 -16.46 14.08
N GLN A 110 33.61 -17.71 14.51
CA GLN A 110 34.96 -18.31 14.66
C GLN A 110 35.61 -18.70 13.32
N ASN A 111 34.84 -18.82 12.22
CA ASN A 111 35.36 -19.27 10.93
C ASN A 111 35.64 -18.11 9.96
N PHE A 112 35.06 -16.93 10.18
CA PHE A 112 35.13 -15.80 9.25
C PHE A 112 36.42 -14.96 9.39
N GLU A 113 37.10 -15.01 10.54
CA GLU A 113 38.37 -14.30 10.76
C GLU A 113 39.55 -14.85 9.94
N ASN A 114 39.39 -16.00 9.27
CA ASN A 114 40.49 -16.69 8.59
C ASN A 114 40.61 -16.41 7.07
N LEU A 115 39.79 -15.56 6.47
CA LEU A 115 39.80 -15.35 5.02
C LEU A 115 39.69 -13.87 4.61
N HIS A 116 40.83 -13.27 4.25
CA HIS A 116 40.95 -12.01 3.51
C HIS A 116 42.03 -12.16 2.40
N PRO A 117 42.11 -11.28 1.39
CA PRO A 117 41.65 -11.59 0.04
C PRO A 117 42.79 -11.56 -1.00
N ARG A 118 42.62 -12.25 -2.13
CA ARG A 118 43.37 -11.96 -3.35
C ARG A 118 42.45 -12.04 -4.57
N TYR A 119 42.65 -11.06 -5.45
CA TYR A 119 42.11 -10.89 -6.81
C TYR A 119 40.85 -10.04 -6.98
N SER A 120 41.06 -8.78 -7.35
CA SER A 120 40.23 -8.08 -8.33
C SER A 120 41.15 -7.46 -9.40
N ARG A 121 40.89 -7.75 -10.67
CA ARG A 121 41.38 -7.00 -11.83
C ARG A 121 40.16 -6.38 -12.49
N SER A 122 40.16 -5.06 -12.61
CA SER A 122 39.15 -4.25 -13.29
C SER A 122 39.29 -4.35 -14.81
N TYR A 123 38.17 -4.28 -15.52
CA TYR A 123 38.09 -3.88 -16.91
C TYR A 123 37.33 -2.55 -16.94
N ASP A 124 38.02 -1.50 -17.38
CA ASP A 124 37.43 -0.19 -17.66
C ASP A 124 36.68 -0.25 -19.01
N ILE A 125 35.45 0.27 -19.03
CA ILE A 125 34.73 0.62 -20.25
C ILE A 125 34.22 2.05 -20.06
N ASP A 126 34.68 2.95 -20.93
CA ASP A 126 34.36 4.38 -20.98
C ASP A 126 32.87 4.64 -21.20
N ALA A 127 32.33 5.63 -20.47
CA ALA A 127 30.91 5.98 -20.40
C ALA A 127 30.60 7.36 -21.02
N ASP A 128 31.22 7.70 -22.14
CA ASP A 128 31.12 9.05 -22.75
C ASP A 128 30.14 9.20 -23.93
N ASP A 129 29.28 8.21 -24.23
CA ASP A 129 28.40 8.25 -25.43
C ASP A 129 26.90 8.13 -25.14
N ILE A 130 26.35 9.02 -24.29
CA ILE A 130 24.89 9.26 -24.23
C ILE A 130 24.60 10.75 -24.44
N HIS A 131 24.53 11.14 -25.71
CA HIS A 131 23.84 12.36 -26.14
C HIS A 131 22.34 12.19 -25.95
N VAL A 132 21.75 12.98 -25.04
CA VAL A 132 20.29 13.14 -24.92
C VAL A 132 19.86 14.23 -25.90
N PRO A 133 19.07 13.94 -26.94
CA PRO A 133 18.55 14.98 -27.83
C PRO A 133 17.55 15.84 -27.06
N SER A 134 17.75 17.16 -27.08
CA SER A 134 16.74 18.13 -26.67
C SER A 134 15.55 18.05 -27.63
N HIS A 135 14.49 17.34 -27.23
CA HIS A 135 13.20 17.45 -27.92
C HIS A 135 12.49 18.72 -27.44
N GLU A 136 12.46 19.72 -28.32
CA GLU A 136 11.48 20.80 -28.24
C GLU A 136 10.08 20.19 -28.34
N LEU A 137 9.20 20.59 -27.42
CA LEU A 137 7.80 20.16 -27.36
C LEU A 137 7.06 20.75 -28.57
N PRO A 138 6.13 20.00 -29.21
CA PRO A 138 5.27 20.57 -30.23
C PRO A 138 4.30 21.59 -29.61
N ASP A 139 4.23 22.77 -30.23
CA ASP A 139 3.22 23.80 -29.95
C ASP A 139 1.81 23.23 -30.21
N TYR A 140 1.05 23.00 -29.14
CA TYR A 140 -0.38 22.70 -29.23
C TYR A 140 -1.16 24.00 -29.39
N ASN A 141 -1.38 24.43 -30.64
CA ASN A 141 -2.43 25.38 -30.95
C ASN A 141 -3.79 24.69 -30.79
N TYR A 142 -4.49 25.02 -29.71
CA TYR A 142 -5.89 24.65 -29.51
C TYR A 142 -6.76 25.39 -30.54
N THR A 143 -7.32 24.66 -31.50
CA THR A 143 -8.41 25.15 -32.34
C THR A 143 -9.68 25.32 -31.51
N ASP A 144 -10.28 26.50 -31.64
CA ASP A 144 -11.53 26.91 -31.00
C ASP A 144 -12.67 25.89 -31.18
N ILE A 145 -13.24 25.45 -30.07
CA ILE A 145 -14.50 24.70 -30.03
C ILE A 145 -15.65 25.72 -29.95
N PRO A 146 -16.74 25.58 -30.73
CA PRO A 146 -17.79 26.59 -30.79
C PRO A 146 -18.54 26.74 -29.46
N THR A 147 -18.48 27.92 -28.87
CA THR A 147 -19.36 28.35 -27.78
C THR A 147 -20.74 28.73 -28.33
N SER A 148 -21.72 27.83 -28.26
CA SER A 148 -23.13 28.24 -28.21
C SER A 148 -24.01 27.11 -27.66
N GLY A 149 -24.48 27.28 -26.42
CA GLY A 149 -25.42 26.38 -25.78
C GLY A 149 -25.79 26.88 -24.39
N THR A 150 -26.56 27.97 -24.34
CA THR A 150 -27.20 28.46 -23.12
C THR A 150 -28.15 27.40 -22.57
N TYR A 151 -27.75 26.69 -21.52
CA TYR A 151 -28.65 25.87 -20.72
C TYR A 151 -29.24 26.72 -19.59
N THR A 152 -30.53 26.99 -19.71
CA THR A 152 -31.36 27.58 -18.66
C THR A 152 -31.53 26.58 -17.52
N THR A 153 -31.04 26.92 -16.32
CA THR A 153 -31.29 26.17 -15.10
C THR A 153 -32.76 26.32 -14.70
N SER A 154 -33.52 25.24 -14.74
CA SER A 154 -34.87 25.17 -14.19
C SER A 154 -34.82 25.15 -12.66
N ASN A 155 -35.48 26.14 -12.05
CA ASN A 155 -35.70 26.23 -10.61
C ASN A 155 -36.60 25.07 -10.14
N SER A 156 -36.03 24.14 -9.39
CA SER A 156 -36.76 23.15 -8.61
C SER A 156 -36.94 23.66 -7.18
N THR A 157 -38.12 24.21 -6.90
CA THR A 157 -38.61 24.49 -5.55
C THR A 157 -39.03 23.18 -4.89
N TYR A 158 -38.14 22.59 -4.10
CA TYR A 158 -38.51 21.64 -3.06
C TYR A 158 -38.07 22.20 -1.69
N GLN A 159 -38.88 23.13 -1.18
CA GLN A 159 -38.84 23.46 0.25
C GLN A 159 -39.51 22.31 1.01
N ASN A 160 -38.71 21.51 1.72
CA ASN A 160 -39.28 20.67 2.77
C ASN A 160 -38.49 20.84 4.07
N ARG A 161 -39.28 21.08 5.12
CA ARG A 161 -38.86 21.48 6.47
C ARG A 161 -38.01 20.39 7.11
N GLN A 162 -36.71 20.63 7.22
CA GLN A 162 -35.91 20.03 8.29
C GLN A 162 -35.34 21.15 9.15
N LYS A 163 -35.77 21.21 10.41
CA LYS A 163 -35.17 22.07 11.43
C LYS A 163 -33.69 21.67 11.53
N PRO A 164 -32.73 22.60 11.35
CA PRO A 164 -31.34 22.29 11.60
C PRO A 164 -31.18 21.97 13.09
N SER A 165 -30.75 20.75 13.38
CA SER A 165 -30.21 20.38 14.68
C SER A 165 -28.90 21.16 14.88
N SER A 166 -28.99 22.40 15.34
CA SER A 166 -27.87 23.30 15.65
C SER A 166 -27.16 22.95 16.97
N LYS A 167 -27.16 21.66 17.35
CA LYS A 167 -26.45 21.21 18.54
C LYS A 167 -24.95 21.16 18.25
N VAL A 168 -24.30 22.21 18.73
CA VAL A 168 -22.91 22.30 19.19
C VAL A 168 -21.84 22.29 18.08
N LEU A 169 -21.78 23.38 17.32
CA LEU A 169 -20.48 23.95 16.97
C LEU A 169 -19.93 24.57 18.26
N HIS A 170 -19.06 23.85 18.97
CA HIS A 170 -18.29 24.43 20.06
C HIS A 170 -17.56 25.66 19.48
N LYS A 171 -18.03 26.87 19.78
CA LYS A 171 -17.21 28.07 19.63
C LYS A 171 -16.01 27.85 20.54
N ARG A 172 -14.88 27.54 19.94
CA ARG A 172 -13.61 27.46 20.64
C ARG A 172 -13.39 28.82 21.30
N GLY A 173 -13.29 28.86 22.63
CA GLY A 173 -12.72 30.02 23.30
C GLY A 173 -11.28 30.11 22.82
N ASP A 174 -10.93 31.14 22.05
CA ASP A 174 -9.54 31.38 21.68
C ASP A 174 -8.75 31.56 22.98
N GLU A 175 -7.81 30.67 23.28
CA GLU A 175 -6.94 30.83 24.45
C GLU A 175 -6.10 32.10 24.25
N PRO A 176 -6.23 33.12 25.11
CA PRO A 176 -5.66 34.46 24.88
C PRO A 176 -4.13 34.49 24.68
N GLY A 177 -3.41 33.43 25.06
CA GLY A 177 -1.95 33.34 24.96
C GLY A 177 -1.38 32.73 23.67
N ARG A 178 -2.18 32.08 22.83
CA ARG A 178 -1.69 31.37 21.62
C ARG A 178 -2.11 32.01 20.30
N GLY A 179 -2.64 33.22 20.36
CA GLY A 179 -3.20 33.91 19.19
C GLY A 179 -4.23 33.05 18.45
N GLY A 180 -5.03 32.24 19.15
CA GLY A 180 -6.07 31.38 18.57
C GLY A 180 -5.62 30.10 17.87
N MET A 181 -4.31 29.78 17.84
CA MET A 181 -3.85 28.53 17.20
C MET A 181 -4.24 27.29 17.99
N SER A 182 -4.64 26.22 17.30
CA SER A 182 -4.89 24.93 17.95
C SER A 182 -3.62 24.38 18.62
N PRO A 183 -3.67 23.89 19.87
CA PRO A 183 -2.50 23.31 20.51
C PRO A 183 -2.12 21.96 19.88
N GLU A 184 -3.03 21.35 19.10
CA GLU A 184 -2.88 20.05 18.44
C GLU A 184 -2.17 20.12 17.09
N ILE A 185 -2.02 21.32 16.51
CA ILE A 185 -1.32 21.49 15.24
C ILE A 185 0.05 22.13 15.49
N GLU A 186 0.98 21.85 14.59
CA GLU A 186 2.30 22.45 14.55
C GLU A 186 2.71 22.78 13.14
N ARG A 187 3.83 23.50 13.06
CA ARG A 187 4.43 23.94 11.83
C ARG A 187 5.77 23.23 11.67
N PRO A 188 5.96 22.40 10.64
CA PRO A 188 7.28 21.86 10.30
C PRO A 188 8.25 22.98 9.93
N ASP A 189 9.54 22.80 10.22
CA ASP A 189 10.59 23.79 9.97
C ASP A 189 10.87 23.95 8.47
N LEU A 190 11.04 22.83 7.75
CA LEU A 190 11.16 22.78 6.30
C LEU A 190 9.80 22.54 5.66
N GLN A 191 9.48 23.33 4.64
CA GLN A 191 8.20 23.24 3.96
C GLN A 191 8.39 23.32 2.46
N TYR A 192 8.10 22.20 1.80
CA TYR A 192 8.08 22.12 0.35
C TYR A 192 6.69 22.42 -0.18
N GLU A 193 6.63 22.88 -1.42
CA GLU A 193 5.40 23.32 -2.07
C GLU A 193 4.32 22.25 -2.10
N ASP A 194 4.70 20.97 -2.29
CA ASP A 194 3.77 19.83 -2.26
C ASP A 194 3.07 19.70 -0.90
N MET A 195 3.82 19.87 0.20
CA MET A 195 3.26 19.82 1.56
C MET A 195 2.41 21.04 1.89
N ILE A 196 2.74 22.21 1.33
CA ILE A 196 1.92 23.43 1.44
C ILE A 196 0.59 23.21 0.73
N LYS A 197 0.61 22.80 -0.54
CA LYS A 197 -0.59 22.55 -1.34
C LYS A 197 -1.47 21.46 -0.75
N PHE A 198 -0.86 20.41 -0.19
CA PHE A 198 -1.56 19.38 0.59
C PHE A 198 -2.29 19.94 1.82
N SER A 199 -1.70 20.93 2.48
CA SER A 199 -2.23 21.58 3.69
C SER A 199 -3.25 22.68 3.40
N LEU A 200 -3.39 23.13 2.15
CA LEU A 200 -4.36 24.16 1.80
C LEU A 200 -5.80 23.65 1.94
N PRO A 201 -6.69 24.34 2.65
CA PRO A 201 -8.09 23.96 2.76
C PRO A 201 -8.85 24.05 1.41
N PRO A 202 -9.87 23.21 1.18
CA PRO A 202 -10.78 23.38 0.05
C PRO A 202 -11.31 24.81 -0.08
N GLY A 203 -11.24 25.38 -1.29
CA GLY A 203 -11.69 26.74 -1.60
C GLY A 203 -10.70 27.85 -1.27
N ILE A 204 -9.49 27.53 -0.81
CA ILE A 204 -8.40 28.49 -0.61
C ILE A 204 -7.33 28.28 -1.68
N GLU A 205 -7.04 29.33 -2.43
CA GLU A 205 -6.01 29.33 -3.47
C GLU A 205 -4.63 29.64 -2.89
N PHE A 206 -3.60 29.06 -3.50
CA PHE A 206 -2.21 29.40 -3.20
C PHE A 206 -1.84 30.67 -3.96
N ASN A 207 -1.65 31.79 -3.26
CA ASN A 207 -1.30 33.07 -3.89
C ASN A 207 0.21 33.39 -3.87
N GLY A 208 1.07 32.42 -3.55
CA GLY A 208 2.52 32.60 -3.47
C GLY A 208 3.02 33.44 -2.29
N GLU A 209 2.15 34.18 -1.61
CA GLU A 209 2.48 34.99 -0.44
C GLU A 209 2.43 34.19 0.88
N ASN A 210 3.16 34.68 1.88
CA ASN A 210 3.63 33.91 3.05
C ASN A 210 2.74 34.03 4.31
N PRO A 211 1.46 33.59 4.28
CA PRO A 211 0.90 32.98 5.48
C PRO A 211 0.66 31.47 5.34
N TRP A 212 0.66 30.93 4.12
CA TRP A 212 0.32 29.54 3.83
C TRP A 212 1.51 28.62 4.02
N ARG A 213 1.84 28.42 5.29
CA ARG A 213 2.78 27.41 5.71
C ARG A 213 2.07 26.08 5.85
N ALA A 214 2.74 24.99 5.49
CA ALA A 214 2.25 23.64 5.76
C ALA A 214 2.01 23.50 7.27
N TRP A 215 0.82 23.06 7.63
CA TRP A 215 0.45 22.72 9.00
C TRP A 215 0.34 21.21 9.08
N ARG A 216 0.66 20.64 10.24
CA ARG A 216 0.39 19.23 10.51
C ARG A 216 -0.11 19.01 11.92
N TRP A 217 -0.66 17.83 12.16
CA TRP A 217 -1.07 17.42 13.48
C TRP A 217 0.15 16.96 14.29
N LYS A 218 0.29 17.44 15.53
CA LYS A 218 1.40 17.07 16.42
C LYS A 218 1.46 15.58 16.71
N ASN A 219 0.30 14.93 16.77
CA ASN A 219 0.15 13.51 17.11
C ASN A 219 -0.25 12.66 15.89
N ALA A 220 0.17 13.10 14.71
CA ALA A 220 -0.11 12.43 13.45
C ALA A 220 0.47 11.00 13.44
N GLY A 221 -0.41 10.00 13.36
CA GLY A 221 -0.04 8.58 13.33
C GLY A 221 0.15 7.91 14.70
N GLU A 222 0.14 8.67 15.79
CA GLU A 222 0.48 8.16 17.12
C GLU A 222 -0.37 6.95 17.56
N GLY A 223 0.31 5.85 17.91
CA GLY A 223 -0.30 4.60 18.36
C GLY A 223 -1.00 3.80 17.26
N VAL A 224 -0.77 4.13 15.99
CA VAL A 224 -1.23 3.36 14.83
C VAL A 224 -0.06 2.49 14.33
N LYS A 225 -0.34 1.21 14.06
CA LYS A 225 0.63 0.31 13.43
C LYS A 225 0.46 0.37 11.91
N MET A 226 1.55 0.53 11.18
CA MET A 226 1.58 0.54 9.73
C MET A 226 2.54 -0.52 9.20
N TYR A 227 2.11 -1.30 8.23
CA TYR A 227 2.94 -2.26 7.51
C TYR A 227 3.26 -1.68 6.14
N TYR A 228 4.53 -1.39 5.88
CA TYR A 228 4.97 -0.73 4.64
C TYR A 228 5.70 -1.73 3.75
N LEU A 229 5.13 -2.09 2.60
CA LEU A 229 5.69 -3.06 1.66
C LEU A 229 6.43 -2.31 0.55
N ASP A 230 7.77 -2.28 0.63
CA ASP A 230 8.62 -1.62 -0.36
C ASP A 230 10.06 -2.18 -0.31
N THR A 231 10.97 -1.58 -1.08
CA THR A 231 12.33 -2.03 -1.38
C THR A 231 13.33 -1.91 -0.22
N GLY A 232 12.95 -1.26 0.88
CA GLY A 232 13.83 -1.01 2.03
C GLY A 232 13.76 0.45 2.48
N CYS A 233 14.60 0.82 3.44
CA CYS A 233 14.74 2.21 3.89
C CYS A 233 16.14 2.42 4.44
N ASP A 234 16.71 3.57 4.10
CA ASP A 234 17.92 4.11 4.68
C ASP A 234 17.56 5.14 5.76
N LEU A 235 17.82 4.76 7.01
CA LEU A 235 17.52 5.57 8.19
C LEU A 235 18.61 6.60 8.53
N SER A 236 19.71 6.65 7.78
CA SER A 236 20.81 7.58 8.05
C SER A 236 20.47 9.05 7.75
N HIS A 237 19.41 9.30 6.97
CA HIS A 237 18.97 10.65 6.64
C HIS A 237 18.34 11.36 7.86
N ALA A 238 18.59 12.66 8.04
CA ALA A 238 18.12 13.45 9.18
C ALA A 238 16.58 13.52 9.32
N GLU A 239 15.85 13.25 8.24
CA GLU A 239 14.38 13.10 8.27
C GLU A 239 13.92 11.89 9.09
N PHE A 240 14.78 10.89 9.31
CA PHE A 240 14.51 9.69 10.08
C PHE A 240 15.19 9.70 11.46
N GLU A 241 15.69 10.85 11.92
CA GLU A 241 16.27 10.99 13.25
C GLU A 241 15.28 10.50 14.33
N GLY A 242 15.70 9.48 15.10
CA GLY A 242 14.89 8.89 16.17
C GLY A 242 13.76 7.96 15.70
N VAL A 243 13.70 7.63 14.40
CA VAL A 243 12.78 6.63 13.87
C VAL A 243 13.33 5.23 14.14
N GLU A 244 12.50 4.39 14.74
CA GLU A 244 12.74 2.95 14.87
C GLU A 244 11.79 2.18 13.97
N LEU A 245 12.32 1.23 13.19
CA LEU A 245 11.55 0.35 12.32
C LEU A 245 11.65 -1.09 12.82
N GLU A 246 10.51 -1.78 12.80
CA GLU A 246 10.48 -3.24 12.86
C GLU A 246 10.56 -3.79 11.44
N TRP A 247 11.21 -4.94 11.22
CA TRP A 247 11.46 -5.46 9.89
C TRP A 247 10.87 -6.85 9.65
N LEU A 248 10.31 -7.07 8.46
CA LEU A 248 9.93 -8.37 7.94
C LEU A 248 10.66 -8.64 6.62
N TYR A 249 11.27 -9.82 6.50
CA TYR A 249 12.08 -10.23 5.35
C TYR A 249 11.43 -11.41 4.61
N PRO A 250 10.60 -11.15 3.60
CA PRO A 250 9.92 -12.19 2.82
C PRO A 250 10.79 -12.96 1.83
N ASN A 251 12.10 -12.73 1.80
CA ASN A 251 12.98 -13.44 0.85
C ASN A 251 13.40 -14.80 1.39
N ARG A 252 13.53 -15.75 0.46
CA ARG A 252 13.84 -17.16 0.77
C ARG A 252 15.26 -17.35 1.28
N ASP A 253 16.17 -16.49 0.87
CA ASP A 253 17.60 -16.78 0.98
C ASP A 253 18.11 -16.70 2.42
N GLY A 254 17.27 -16.30 3.38
CA GLY A 254 17.56 -16.43 4.81
C GLY A 254 18.90 -15.80 5.20
N LEU A 255 19.37 -14.85 4.40
CA LEU A 255 20.53 -14.04 4.71
C LEU A 255 20.07 -13.23 5.91
N ASP A 256 20.55 -13.68 7.08
CA ASP A 256 20.37 -13.09 8.39
C ASP A 256 20.37 -11.57 8.25
N GLU A 257 19.41 -10.92 8.93
CA GLU A 257 19.21 -9.47 9.04
C GLU A 257 20.05 -8.71 8.01
N PRO A 258 19.50 -8.25 6.86
CA PRO A 258 20.29 -7.49 5.93
C PRO A 258 20.92 -6.39 6.76
N GLY A 259 22.23 -6.51 6.95
CA GLY A 259 22.95 -5.55 7.73
C GLY A 259 22.55 -4.22 7.12
N GLU A 260 22.55 -3.18 7.94
CA GLU A 260 22.54 -1.80 7.47
C GLU A 260 23.61 -1.55 6.39
N SER A 261 24.46 -2.53 6.07
CA SER A 261 25.24 -2.67 4.86
C SER A 261 24.40 -2.62 3.57
N PRO A 262 24.41 -1.49 2.84
CA PRO A 262 23.99 -1.39 1.45
C PRO A 262 24.71 -2.36 0.49
N GLY A 263 25.69 -3.15 0.95
CA GLY A 263 26.63 -3.93 0.14
C GLY A 263 26.08 -5.11 -0.66
N TYR A 264 24.77 -5.27 -0.88
CA TYR A 264 24.32 -6.10 -2.00
C TYR A 264 24.56 -5.32 -3.28
N PHE A 265 25.80 -5.44 -3.80
CA PHE A 265 26.29 -4.88 -5.04
C PHE A 265 25.46 -5.41 -6.22
N TYR A 266 24.30 -4.81 -6.47
CA TYR A 266 23.66 -4.85 -7.78
C TYR A 266 24.48 -3.92 -8.68
N HIS A 267 25.44 -4.52 -9.38
CA HIS A 267 26.49 -3.87 -10.16
C HIS A 267 26.05 -2.90 -11.29
N ASP A 268 24.77 -2.56 -11.45
CA ASP A 268 24.36 -1.61 -12.51
C ASP A 268 23.14 -0.71 -12.25
N LYS A 269 22.37 -0.87 -11.15
CA LYS A 269 21.06 -0.19 -11.01
C LYS A 269 20.81 0.39 -9.62
N SER A 270 21.28 1.62 -9.46
CA SER A 270 21.04 2.50 -8.33
C SER A 270 19.55 2.83 -8.08
N THR A 271 18.68 2.80 -9.09
CA THR A 271 17.37 3.46 -8.98
C THR A 271 16.32 2.79 -8.08
N ILE A 272 16.51 1.55 -7.62
CA ILE A 272 15.41 0.77 -7.04
C ILE A 272 15.53 0.56 -5.52
N PHE A 273 16.74 0.47 -4.96
CA PHE A 273 16.91 0.43 -3.49
C PHE A 273 16.46 1.74 -2.82
N ALA A 274 16.59 2.86 -3.54
CA ALA A 274 16.20 4.18 -3.08
C ALA A 274 14.68 4.35 -2.92
N HIS A 275 13.87 3.54 -3.60
CA HIS A 275 12.43 3.80 -3.72
C HIS A 275 11.75 3.82 -2.34
N GLY A 276 11.97 2.79 -1.51
CA GLY A 276 11.32 2.70 -0.21
C GLY A 276 11.75 3.78 0.78
N THR A 277 13.02 4.21 0.77
CA THR A 277 13.50 5.38 1.53
C THR A 277 12.74 6.64 1.11
N THR A 278 12.67 6.90 -0.20
CA THR A 278 12.07 8.13 -0.73
C THR A 278 10.56 8.18 -0.41
N THR A 279 9.85 7.08 -0.58
CA THR A 279 8.39 7.03 -0.35
C THR A 279 8.05 6.99 1.14
N LEU A 280 8.82 6.25 1.96
CA LEU A 280 8.62 6.20 3.42
C LEU A 280 8.90 7.56 4.08
N SER A 281 9.79 8.38 3.50
CA SER A 281 10.02 9.75 3.99
C SER A 281 8.74 10.61 3.99
N LYS A 282 7.79 10.34 3.09
CA LYS A 282 6.49 11.03 3.06
C LYS A 282 5.52 10.58 4.17
N ILE A 283 5.81 9.46 4.83
CA ILE A 283 5.09 9.02 6.03
C ILE A 283 5.81 9.53 7.28
N LEU A 284 7.08 9.16 7.44
CA LEU A 284 7.82 9.28 8.69
C LEU A 284 8.69 10.53 8.82
N GLY A 285 8.99 11.20 7.70
CA GLY A 285 9.94 12.31 7.69
C GLY A 285 9.63 13.38 8.73
N LYS A 286 10.62 13.73 9.54
CA LYS A 286 10.55 14.77 10.58
C LYS A 286 9.99 16.09 10.05
N SER A 287 10.28 16.48 8.82
CA SER A 287 9.78 17.72 8.20
C SER A 287 8.76 17.46 7.10
N ILE A 288 8.93 16.39 6.32
CA ILE A 288 8.13 16.12 5.11
C ILE A 288 7.12 14.98 5.26
N GLY A 289 7.11 14.31 6.41
CA GLY A 289 6.23 13.20 6.75
C GLY A 289 4.85 13.66 7.18
N VAL A 290 3.82 12.97 6.69
CA VAL A 290 2.42 13.21 7.06
C VAL A 290 2.07 12.64 8.43
N ALA A 291 2.71 11.54 8.84
CA ALA A 291 2.43 10.81 10.07
C ALA A 291 3.72 10.37 10.79
N PRO A 292 4.57 11.32 11.22
CA PRO A 292 5.90 11.02 11.79
C PRO A 292 5.88 10.18 13.07
N LYS A 293 4.73 10.01 13.73
CA LYS A 293 4.59 9.20 14.96
C LYS A 293 3.91 7.84 14.76
N VAL A 294 3.73 7.41 13.51
CA VAL A 294 3.20 6.07 13.23
C VAL A 294 4.26 5.01 13.50
N ASP A 295 3.88 3.89 14.12
CA ASP A 295 4.76 2.74 14.34
C ASP A 295 4.79 1.90 13.06
N VAL A 296 5.96 1.77 12.42
CA VAL A 296 6.11 1.10 11.12
C VAL A 296 6.83 -0.24 11.26
N THR A 297 6.18 -1.29 10.75
CA THR A 297 6.84 -2.52 10.33
C THR A 297 7.14 -2.44 8.83
N LEU A 298 8.40 -2.36 8.47
CA LEU A 298 8.87 -2.34 7.08
C LEU A 298 9.02 -3.78 6.57
N VAL A 299 8.28 -4.10 5.51
CA VAL A 299 8.29 -5.39 4.83
C VAL A 299 9.16 -5.24 3.60
N ARG A 300 10.43 -5.66 3.70
CA ARG A 300 11.45 -5.42 2.68
C ARG A 300 11.28 -6.38 1.51
N LEU A 301 10.76 -5.86 0.41
CA LEU A 301 10.62 -6.55 -0.86
C LEU A 301 11.93 -6.48 -1.64
N GLU A 302 12.73 -7.52 -1.59
CA GLU A 302 13.93 -7.55 -2.43
C GLU A 302 13.55 -7.87 -3.87
N MET A 303 14.28 -7.22 -4.76
CA MET A 303 14.22 -7.57 -6.16
C MET A 303 14.95 -8.88 -6.40
N THR A 304 14.56 -9.57 -7.46
CA THR A 304 15.32 -10.70 -7.98
C THR A 304 16.80 -10.34 -8.18
N ILE A 305 17.69 -11.33 -8.16
CA ILE A 305 19.15 -11.16 -8.36
C ILE A 305 19.53 -10.37 -9.64
N TYR A 306 18.59 -10.21 -10.58
CA TYR A 306 18.77 -9.44 -11.80
C TYR A 306 18.29 -7.97 -11.68
N GLY A 307 17.80 -7.55 -10.52
CA GLY A 307 17.34 -6.18 -10.24
C GLY A 307 16.14 -5.72 -11.10
N ARG A 308 15.39 -6.64 -11.74
CA ARG A 308 14.35 -6.26 -12.72
C ARG A 308 12.94 -6.18 -12.15
N SER A 309 12.62 -7.03 -11.19
CA SER A 309 11.29 -7.04 -10.56
C SER A 309 11.31 -7.76 -9.21
N ILE A 310 10.32 -7.44 -8.38
CA ILE A 310 9.97 -8.21 -7.19
C ILE A 310 9.28 -9.48 -7.65
N SER A 311 9.78 -10.65 -7.25
CA SER A 311 9.17 -11.92 -7.66
C SER A 311 7.78 -12.09 -7.03
N GLY A 312 6.86 -12.72 -7.76
CA GLY A 312 5.54 -13.03 -7.22
C GLY A 312 5.58 -13.89 -5.95
N SER A 313 6.55 -14.80 -5.84
CA SER A 313 6.77 -15.60 -4.63
C SER A 313 7.16 -14.75 -3.42
N VAL A 314 8.04 -13.76 -3.60
CA VAL A 314 8.41 -12.81 -2.53
C VAL A 314 7.19 -12.00 -2.12
N MET A 315 6.38 -11.55 -3.08
CA MET A 315 5.16 -10.81 -2.79
C MET A 315 4.12 -11.64 -2.02
N VAL A 316 3.88 -12.89 -2.42
CA VAL A 316 3.00 -13.80 -1.67
C VAL A 316 3.54 -14.02 -0.25
N ASN A 317 4.84 -14.25 -0.10
CA ASN A 317 5.43 -14.43 1.22
C ASN A 317 5.31 -13.15 2.07
N ALA A 318 5.51 -11.97 1.49
CA ALA A 318 5.30 -10.69 2.16
C ALA A 318 3.87 -10.51 2.66
N MET A 319 2.88 -10.87 1.83
CA MET A 319 1.47 -10.85 2.21
C MET A 319 1.18 -11.79 3.39
N MET A 320 1.75 -13.00 3.37
CA MET A 320 1.59 -14.00 4.43
C MET A 320 2.27 -13.57 5.73
N MET A 321 3.54 -13.17 5.69
CA MET A 321 4.27 -12.69 6.86
C MET A 321 3.64 -11.46 7.49
N THR A 322 3.16 -10.53 6.66
CA THR A 322 2.40 -9.36 7.14
C THR A 322 1.15 -9.81 7.89
N TYR A 323 0.38 -10.73 7.31
CA TYR A 323 -0.83 -11.26 7.94
C TYR A 323 -0.52 -11.95 9.28
N ASP A 324 0.46 -12.87 9.30
CA ASP A 324 0.85 -13.60 10.49
C ASP A 324 1.35 -12.64 11.59
N HIS A 325 2.19 -11.66 11.23
CA HIS A 325 2.67 -10.66 12.16
C HIS A 325 1.54 -9.82 12.77
N ILE A 326 0.51 -9.48 11.98
CA ILE A 326 -0.69 -8.78 12.49
C ILE A 326 -1.44 -9.67 13.47
N VAL A 327 -1.65 -10.95 13.14
CA VAL A 327 -2.35 -11.90 14.02
C VAL A 327 -1.63 -12.04 15.36
N GLU A 328 -0.33 -12.24 15.33
CA GLU A 328 0.51 -12.43 16.52
C GLU A 328 0.55 -11.21 17.43
N ASN A 329 0.52 -10.01 16.84
CA ASN A 329 0.57 -8.75 17.59
C ASN A 329 -0.79 -8.10 17.79
N ARG A 330 -1.89 -8.72 17.35
CA ARG A 330 -3.22 -8.10 17.37
C ARG A 330 -3.64 -7.65 18.76
N ALA A 331 -3.33 -8.43 19.79
CA ALA A 331 -3.66 -8.10 21.18
C ALA A 331 -2.95 -6.83 21.69
N LYS A 332 -1.80 -6.46 21.10
CA LYS A 332 -1.06 -5.23 21.42
C LYS A 332 -1.58 -4.02 20.63
N MET A 333 -2.25 -4.26 19.51
CA MET A 333 -2.80 -3.20 18.66
C MET A 333 -4.15 -2.69 19.18
N LYS A 334 -4.17 -1.47 19.70
CA LYS A 334 -5.40 -0.82 20.19
C LYS A 334 -6.15 -0.04 19.10
N LYS A 335 -5.56 0.12 17.93
CA LYS A 335 -6.13 0.89 16.81
C LYS A 335 -6.16 0.04 15.54
N PRO A 336 -7.03 0.37 14.57
CA PRO A 336 -6.93 -0.12 13.20
C PRO A 336 -5.50 0.01 12.66
N CYS A 337 -5.04 -1.00 11.92
CA CYS A 337 -3.73 -0.96 11.27
C CYS A 337 -3.84 -0.51 9.80
N VAL A 338 -2.74 -0.06 9.22
CA VAL A 338 -2.68 0.34 7.80
C VAL A 338 -1.61 -0.49 7.09
N VAL A 339 -1.97 -1.19 6.02
CA VAL A 339 -1.03 -1.89 5.15
C VAL A 339 -0.88 -1.07 3.88
N VAL A 340 0.35 -0.76 3.50
CA VAL A 340 0.66 0.17 2.41
C VAL A 340 1.54 -0.53 1.38
N SER A 341 1.19 -0.42 0.10
CA SER A 341 2.05 -0.84 -1.01
C SER A 341 2.15 0.25 -2.05
N SER A 342 3.34 0.83 -2.19
CA SER A 342 3.64 1.84 -3.22
C SER A 342 4.22 1.21 -4.49
N THR A 343 4.24 -0.12 -4.56
CA THR A 343 4.70 -0.91 -5.71
C THR A 343 3.56 -1.74 -6.33
N ALA A 344 3.75 -2.16 -7.58
CA ALA A 344 2.84 -3.08 -8.25
C ALA A 344 3.00 -4.50 -7.68
N MET A 345 1.89 -5.15 -7.31
CA MET A 345 1.91 -6.55 -6.89
C MET A 345 1.59 -7.44 -8.10
N ILE A 346 2.64 -7.76 -8.86
CA ILE A 346 2.55 -8.70 -9.98
C ILE A 346 2.96 -10.09 -9.47
N LEU A 347 1.99 -10.97 -9.26
CA LEU A 347 2.27 -12.33 -8.78
C LEU A 347 2.68 -13.26 -9.93
N TRP A 348 1.83 -13.36 -10.96
CA TRP A 348 2.12 -14.19 -12.14
C TRP A 348 1.80 -13.45 -13.44
N ASP A 349 0.53 -13.12 -13.64
CA ASP A 349 0.04 -12.41 -14.82
C ASP A 349 -1.03 -11.40 -14.39
N LYS A 350 -1.14 -10.26 -15.09
CA LYS A 350 -2.08 -9.18 -14.74
C LYS A 350 -3.55 -9.61 -14.75
N GLU A 351 -3.92 -10.59 -15.57
CA GLU A 351 -5.28 -11.10 -15.72
C GLU A 351 -5.47 -12.47 -15.05
N SER A 352 -4.47 -12.94 -14.30
CA SER A 352 -4.52 -14.22 -13.61
C SER A 352 -5.66 -14.25 -12.59
N PRO A 353 -6.63 -15.18 -12.71
CA PRO A 353 -7.65 -15.41 -11.69
C PRO A 353 -7.06 -15.76 -10.31
N ILE A 354 -5.85 -16.33 -10.31
CA ILE A 354 -5.11 -16.68 -9.08
C ILE A 354 -4.70 -15.40 -8.34
N ASN A 355 -4.19 -14.37 -9.04
CA ASN A 355 -3.85 -13.09 -8.41
C ASN A 355 -5.09 -12.45 -7.79
N ARG A 356 -6.20 -12.45 -8.53
CA ARG A 356 -7.49 -11.94 -8.04
C ARG A 356 -7.88 -12.64 -6.74
N TYR A 357 -7.84 -13.97 -6.73
CA TYR A 357 -8.23 -14.77 -5.58
C TYR A 357 -7.33 -14.50 -4.37
N ILE A 358 -6.00 -14.57 -4.54
CA ILE A 358 -5.04 -14.39 -3.44
C ILE A 358 -5.13 -12.98 -2.86
N CYS A 359 -5.15 -11.94 -3.70
CA CYS A 359 -5.27 -10.56 -3.23
C CYS A 359 -6.62 -10.30 -2.55
N LYS A 360 -7.72 -10.85 -3.08
CA LYS A 360 -9.04 -10.74 -2.45
C LYS A 360 -9.08 -11.44 -1.10
N LEU A 361 -8.54 -12.66 -1.01
CA LEU A 361 -8.44 -13.41 0.25
C LEU A 361 -7.61 -12.64 1.28
N TRP A 362 -6.47 -12.09 0.87
CA TRP A 362 -5.61 -11.32 1.76
C TRP A 362 -6.29 -10.06 2.28
N ILE A 363 -6.88 -9.24 1.40
CA ILE A 363 -7.56 -8.00 1.80
C ILE A 363 -8.78 -8.28 2.69
N THR A 364 -9.61 -9.26 2.33
CA THR A 364 -10.76 -9.63 3.17
C THR A 364 -10.33 -10.15 4.55
N SER A 365 -9.18 -10.83 4.63
CA SER A 365 -8.61 -11.31 5.89
C SER A 365 -8.07 -10.15 6.74
N LEU A 366 -7.35 -9.20 6.15
CA LEU A 366 -6.90 -7.96 6.81
C LEU A 366 -8.08 -7.11 7.29
N ARG A 367 -9.15 -7.02 6.50
CA ARG A 367 -10.39 -6.32 6.86
C ARG A 367 -11.02 -6.90 8.12
N LYS A 368 -11.09 -8.23 8.26
CA LYS A 368 -11.62 -8.89 9.47
C LYS A 368 -10.81 -8.55 10.73
N MET A 369 -9.54 -8.21 10.56
CA MET A 369 -8.65 -7.73 11.62
C MET A 369 -8.71 -6.22 11.82
N GLY A 370 -9.62 -5.51 11.15
CA GLY A 370 -9.77 -4.07 11.26
C GLY A 370 -8.60 -3.30 10.65
N CYS A 371 -7.97 -3.82 9.60
CA CYS A 371 -6.91 -3.12 8.89
C CYS A 371 -7.41 -2.54 7.55
N TYR A 372 -6.79 -1.44 7.15
CA TYR A 372 -6.95 -0.83 5.83
C TYR A 372 -5.79 -1.22 4.93
N VAL A 373 -6.04 -1.33 3.62
CA VAL A 373 -5.02 -1.59 2.60
C VAL A 373 -4.98 -0.39 1.67
N VAL A 374 -3.85 0.29 1.57
CA VAL A 374 -3.66 1.49 0.75
C VAL A 374 -2.65 1.17 -0.34
N VAL A 375 -3.04 1.32 -1.61
CA VAL A 375 -2.18 0.96 -2.74
C VAL A 375 -2.13 2.04 -3.80
N ALA A 376 -0.98 2.15 -4.46
CA ALA A 376 -0.81 3.02 -5.62
C ALA A 376 -1.74 2.62 -6.77
N ALA A 377 -2.29 3.60 -7.49
CA ALA A 377 -3.15 3.35 -8.66
C ALA A 377 -2.37 2.97 -9.92
N GLY A 378 -1.12 3.42 -10.06
CA GLY A 378 -0.28 3.13 -11.22
C GLY A 378 0.29 4.41 -11.82
N ASN A 379 1.24 4.29 -12.74
CA ASN A 379 1.89 5.43 -13.38
C ASN A 379 1.55 5.52 -14.87
N GLU A 380 0.58 4.73 -15.31
CA GLU A 380 -0.01 4.84 -16.63
C GLU A 380 -0.56 6.26 -16.82
N GLN A 381 -0.37 6.80 -18.03
CA GLN A 381 -0.80 8.14 -18.42
C GLN A 381 -1.76 8.11 -19.62
N GLU A 382 -1.88 6.96 -20.29
CA GLU A 382 -2.73 6.81 -21.46
C GLU A 382 -4.20 6.72 -21.03
N VAL A 383 -4.96 7.74 -21.45
CA VAL A 383 -6.41 7.80 -21.28
C VAL A 383 -7.03 6.87 -22.33
N ASN A 384 -7.89 5.95 -21.89
CA ASN A 384 -8.64 5.08 -22.79
C ASN A 384 -9.86 5.81 -23.41
N ASP A 385 -10.57 5.14 -24.31
CA ASP A 385 -11.78 5.69 -24.96
C ASP A 385 -12.90 6.13 -24.00
N GLN A 386 -12.82 5.73 -22.72
CA GLN A 386 -13.78 6.10 -21.69
C GLN A 386 -13.38 7.35 -20.89
N GLY A 387 -12.25 7.99 -21.24
CA GLY A 387 -11.77 9.18 -20.54
C GLY A 387 -11.06 8.89 -19.22
N PHE A 388 -10.66 7.63 -18.98
CA PHE A 388 -9.98 7.21 -17.76
C PHE A 388 -8.68 6.45 -18.04
N ILE A 389 -7.78 6.40 -17.07
CA ILE A 389 -6.55 5.61 -17.15
C ILE A 389 -6.80 4.28 -16.40
N PRO A 390 -6.70 3.13 -17.07
CA PRO A 390 -7.06 1.84 -16.48
C PRO A 390 -6.08 1.42 -15.38
N LEU A 391 -6.60 0.71 -14.38
CA LEU A 391 -5.77 -0.01 -13.41
C LEU A 391 -5.27 -1.30 -14.07
N THR A 392 -3.98 -1.60 -13.93
CA THR A 392 -3.33 -2.65 -14.73
C THR A 392 -2.88 -3.87 -13.94
N THR A 393 -2.86 -3.79 -12.60
CA THR A 393 -2.24 -4.82 -11.75
C THR A 393 -2.99 -5.02 -10.43
N TYR A 394 -2.72 -6.12 -9.75
CA TYR A 394 -3.26 -6.35 -8.41
C TYR A 394 -2.43 -5.62 -7.35
N PRO A 395 -3.02 -5.30 -6.17
CA PRO A 395 -4.40 -5.53 -5.80
C PRO A 395 -5.36 -4.42 -6.26
N ARG A 396 -4.86 -3.30 -6.82
CA ARG A 396 -5.69 -2.16 -7.29
C ARG A 396 -6.79 -2.55 -8.30
N LEU A 397 -6.58 -3.60 -9.10
CA LEU A 397 -7.63 -4.18 -9.95
C LEU A 397 -8.89 -4.67 -9.20
N LEU A 398 -8.82 -4.83 -7.88
CA LEU A 398 -9.97 -5.16 -7.03
C LEU A 398 -10.78 -3.94 -6.59
N ALA A 399 -10.37 -2.72 -6.96
CA ALA A 399 -11.16 -1.52 -6.68
C ALA A 399 -12.56 -1.65 -7.31
N GLY A 400 -13.59 -1.31 -6.54
CA GLY A 400 -14.99 -1.52 -6.92
C GLY A 400 -15.55 -2.92 -6.62
N ASP A 401 -14.74 -3.89 -6.18
CA ASP A 401 -15.27 -5.18 -5.68
C ASP A 401 -15.83 -4.97 -4.26
N PRO A 402 -17.16 -5.08 -4.05
CA PRO A 402 -17.83 -4.67 -2.82
C PRO A 402 -17.37 -5.44 -1.57
N GLU A 403 -16.72 -6.60 -1.73
CA GLU A 403 -16.21 -7.37 -0.60
C GLU A 403 -14.92 -6.77 -0.02
N VAL A 404 -14.13 -6.06 -0.83
CA VAL A 404 -12.82 -5.51 -0.43
C VAL A 404 -12.76 -3.99 -0.46
N ASP A 405 -13.55 -3.33 -1.31
CA ASP A 405 -13.48 -1.89 -1.59
C ASP A 405 -13.57 -1.02 -0.32
N ILE A 406 -14.39 -1.43 0.65
CA ILE A 406 -14.55 -0.74 1.94
C ILE A 406 -13.25 -0.60 2.76
N ASN A 407 -12.27 -1.48 2.53
CA ASN A 407 -10.99 -1.47 3.22
C ASN A 407 -9.80 -1.35 2.26
N LEU A 408 -10.05 -1.30 0.94
CA LEU A 408 -9.03 -1.11 -0.09
C LEU A 408 -9.12 0.32 -0.61
N LEU A 409 -8.11 1.13 -0.32
CA LEU A 409 -7.98 2.48 -0.85
C LEU A 409 -6.95 2.50 -1.98
N VAL A 410 -7.41 2.72 -3.20
CA VAL A 410 -6.54 2.94 -4.37
C VAL A 410 -6.29 4.43 -4.55
N VAL A 411 -5.01 4.81 -4.62
CA VAL A 411 -4.55 6.20 -4.59
C VAL A 411 -3.98 6.63 -5.94
N GLY A 412 -4.67 7.57 -6.59
CA GLY A 412 -4.23 8.23 -7.81
C GLY A 412 -3.16 9.29 -7.57
N GLY A 413 -2.72 9.93 -8.64
CA GLY A 413 -1.72 11.00 -8.58
C GLY A 413 -2.14 12.24 -9.35
N HIS A 414 -2.02 13.42 -8.76
CA HIS A 414 -2.23 14.71 -9.44
C HIS A 414 -0.93 15.50 -9.59
N ASN A 415 -0.90 16.45 -10.53
CA ASN A 415 0.22 17.37 -10.73
C ASN A 415 0.21 18.55 -9.75
N ASP A 416 1.18 19.44 -9.86
CA ASP A 416 1.33 20.64 -9.03
C ASP A 416 0.19 21.66 -9.20
N GLU A 417 -0.60 21.58 -10.27
CA GLU A 417 -1.83 22.36 -10.47
C GLU A 417 -3.09 21.67 -9.92
N GLY A 418 -2.98 20.39 -9.53
CA GLY A 418 -4.08 19.58 -8.99
C GLY A 418 -4.89 18.80 -10.02
N PHE A 419 -4.51 18.79 -11.30
CA PHE A 419 -5.11 17.91 -12.30
C PHE A 419 -4.63 16.47 -12.09
N ASN A 420 -5.55 15.50 -12.11
CA ASN A 420 -5.18 14.10 -12.01
C ASN A 420 -4.40 13.69 -13.27
N ARG A 421 -3.23 13.05 -13.06
CA ARG A 421 -2.26 12.71 -14.10
C ARG A 421 -1.94 11.22 -14.18
N PHE A 422 -1.95 10.54 -13.04
CA PHE A 422 -1.52 9.14 -12.95
C PHE A 422 -2.66 8.24 -12.51
N ALA A 423 -2.99 7.27 -13.35
CA ALA A 423 -3.94 6.18 -13.10
C ALA A 423 -5.18 6.60 -12.29
N PHE A 424 -6.19 7.13 -12.99
CA PHE A 424 -7.49 7.44 -12.40
C PHE A 424 -8.64 6.83 -13.18
N ASN A 425 -9.58 6.24 -12.44
CA ASN A 425 -10.87 5.78 -12.93
C ASN A 425 -11.93 5.97 -11.83
N LYS A 426 -13.18 5.57 -12.09
CA LYS A 426 -14.29 5.70 -11.13
C LYS A 426 -14.09 5.00 -9.78
N PHE A 427 -13.14 4.07 -9.68
CA PHE A 427 -12.83 3.33 -8.46
C PHE A 427 -11.62 3.92 -7.70
N VAL A 428 -10.92 4.88 -8.29
CA VAL A 428 -9.88 5.67 -7.60
C VAL A 428 -10.57 6.86 -6.94
N SER A 429 -10.83 6.76 -5.63
CA SER A 429 -11.61 7.77 -4.92
C SER A 429 -10.82 9.00 -4.49
N ILE A 430 -9.49 8.87 -4.37
CA ILE A 430 -8.62 9.93 -3.87
C ILE A 430 -7.27 9.95 -4.59
N SER A 431 -6.68 11.13 -4.70
CA SER A 431 -5.32 11.37 -5.18
C SER A 431 -4.56 12.31 -4.26
N ALA A 432 -3.24 12.20 -4.25
CA ALA A 432 -2.33 13.21 -3.70
C ALA A 432 -1.34 13.66 -4.78
N GLN A 433 -0.56 14.70 -4.50
CA GLN A 433 0.43 15.18 -5.47
C GLN A 433 1.43 14.05 -5.77
N ALA A 434 1.65 13.83 -7.05
CA ALA A 434 2.49 12.78 -7.60
C ALA A 434 3.44 13.32 -8.69
N TRP A 435 3.47 14.63 -8.90
CA TRP A 435 4.39 15.31 -9.81
C TRP A 435 5.21 16.32 -9.01
N LYS A 436 6.53 16.35 -9.24
CA LYS A 436 7.48 17.19 -8.48
C LYS A 436 7.28 17.05 -6.96
N VAL A 437 7.10 15.82 -6.48
CA VAL A 437 7.00 15.55 -5.04
C VAL A 437 8.39 15.61 -4.45
N VAL A 438 8.57 16.40 -3.39
CA VAL A 438 9.85 16.43 -2.69
C VAL A 438 9.91 15.28 -1.70
N ALA A 439 10.94 14.45 -1.84
CA ALA A 439 11.25 13.34 -0.93
C ALA A 439 12.75 13.29 -0.63
N VAL A 440 13.11 12.54 0.41
CA VAL A 440 14.51 12.22 0.74
C VAL A 440 15.18 11.57 -0.46
N LYS A 441 16.37 12.06 -0.82
CA LYS A 441 17.21 11.35 -1.78
C LYS A 441 17.96 10.24 -1.03
N ALA A 442 17.75 9.00 -1.43
CA ALA A 442 18.41 7.86 -0.80
C ALA A 442 19.86 7.72 -1.27
N TYR A 443 20.71 7.14 -0.42
CA TYR A 443 22.05 6.71 -0.81
C TYR A 443 21.99 5.48 -1.73
N LEU A 444 22.85 5.49 -2.73
CA LEU A 444 22.97 4.40 -3.70
C LEU A 444 24.15 3.52 -3.29
N PRO A 445 23.94 2.21 -3.08
CA PRO A 445 25.06 1.32 -2.80
C PRO A 445 26.14 1.38 -3.89
N GLY A 446 27.39 1.63 -3.50
CA GLY A 446 28.52 1.66 -4.44
C GLY A 446 28.82 3.02 -5.05
N ASP A 447 27.86 3.95 -5.02
CA ASP A 447 28.21 5.36 -5.01
C ASP A 447 28.80 5.59 -3.61
N GLY A 448 30.13 5.55 -3.48
CA GLY A 448 30.77 6.08 -2.27
C GLY A 448 30.13 7.43 -1.96
N PRO A 449 30.01 7.85 -0.67
CA PRO A 449 29.41 9.14 -0.36
C PRO A 449 30.03 10.17 -1.31
N PRO A 450 29.25 10.80 -2.21
CA PRO A 450 29.81 11.76 -3.14
C PRO A 450 30.54 12.79 -2.28
N ASP A 451 31.69 13.34 -2.71
CA ASP A 451 32.42 14.35 -1.92
C ASP A 451 31.44 15.38 -1.29
N GLY A 452 31.08 15.22 -0.01
CA GLY A 452 29.99 15.96 0.64
C GLY A 452 29.03 15.13 1.52
N ASP A 453 28.36 15.81 2.45
CA ASP A 453 27.34 15.26 3.35
C ASP A 453 25.94 15.38 2.69
N TRP A 454 25.36 14.25 2.29
CA TRP A 454 24.03 14.17 1.67
C TRP A 454 22.92 13.80 2.67
N SER A 455 23.23 13.72 3.98
CA SER A 455 22.29 13.31 5.05
C SER A 455 21.08 14.25 5.23
N GLY A 456 21.05 15.36 4.47
CA GLY A 456 19.92 16.29 4.37
C GLY A 456 19.48 16.59 2.94
N SER A 457 19.78 15.73 1.96
CA SER A 457 19.46 15.98 0.55
C SER A 457 18.06 15.52 0.16
N TYR A 458 17.41 16.33 -0.67
CA TYR A 458 16.07 16.06 -1.19
C TYR A 458 16.09 16.09 -2.72
N GLN A 459 15.16 15.37 -3.34
CA GLN A 459 15.00 15.34 -4.78
C GLN A 459 13.51 15.38 -5.16
N TYR A 460 13.24 15.89 -6.36
CA TYR A 460 11.92 15.82 -6.97
C TYR A 460 11.68 14.44 -7.59
N PHE A 461 10.57 13.84 -7.23
CA PHE A 461 10.11 12.58 -7.77
C PHE A 461 8.72 12.68 -8.37
N GLN A 462 8.34 11.63 -9.10
CA GLN A 462 7.04 11.52 -9.74
C GLN A 462 6.51 10.08 -9.70
N GLY A 463 5.18 9.96 -9.59
CA GLY A 463 4.46 8.70 -9.62
C GLY A 463 3.52 8.52 -8.42
N THR A 464 2.54 7.63 -8.57
CA THR A 464 1.60 7.26 -7.50
C THR A 464 2.27 6.61 -6.31
N SER A 465 3.51 6.13 -6.47
CA SER A 465 4.36 5.69 -5.37
C SER A 465 4.58 6.77 -4.31
N TYR A 466 4.50 8.06 -4.68
CA TYR A 466 4.70 9.19 -3.77
C TYR A 466 3.39 9.78 -3.24
N SER A 467 2.28 9.62 -3.98
CA SER A 467 0.96 10.03 -3.49
C SER A 467 0.37 9.03 -2.47
N THR A 468 0.62 7.74 -2.68
CA THR A 468 0.19 6.65 -1.80
C THR A 468 0.62 6.81 -0.34
N PRO A 469 1.92 7.02 -0.02
CA PRO A 469 2.37 7.22 1.36
C PRO A 469 1.78 8.45 2.02
N VAL A 470 1.54 9.54 1.26
CA VAL A 470 0.87 10.74 1.77
C VAL A 470 -0.55 10.42 2.24
N VAL A 471 -1.33 9.71 1.42
CA VAL A 471 -2.71 9.33 1.77
C VAL A 471 -2.74 8.30 2.90
N ALA A 472 -1.81 7.34 2.91
CA ALA A 472 -1.69 6.36 3.99
C ALA A 472 -1.36 7.01 5.33
N GLY A 473 -0.41 7.95 5.36
CA GLY A 473 -0.09 8.74 6.55
C GLY A 473 -1.28 9.57 7.04
N LEU A 474 -2.07 10.11 6.11
CA LEU A 474 -3.27 10.86 6.47
C LEU A 474 -4.36 9.97 7.09
N LEU A 475 -4.56 8.76 6.53
CA LEU A 475 -5.46 7.77 7.12
C LEU A 475 -5.00 7.36 8.52
N ALA A 476 -3.70 7.09 8.71
CA ALA A 476 -3.12 6.80 10.02
C ALA A 476 -3.32 7.97 11.00
N THR A 477 -3.24 9.21 10.53
CA THR A 477 -3.50 10.40 11.33
C THR A 477 -4.95 10.48 11.82
N PHE A 478 -5.93 10.16 10.97
CA PHE A 478 -7.33 10.15 11.42
C PHE A 478 -7.66 8.96 12.31
N ILE A 479 -7.02 7.80 12.10
CA ILE A 479 -7.08 6.71 13.06
C ILE A 479 -6.48 7.17 14.41
N SER A 480 -5.34 7.86 14.42
CA SER A 480 -4.67 8.28 15.65
C SER A 480 -5.53 9.27 16.46
N GLN A 481 -6.26 10.15 15.77
CA GLN A 481 -7.20 11.12 16.33
C GLN A 481 -8.53 10.51 16.82
N GLY A 482 -8.72 9.20 16.65
CA GLY A 482 -9.87 8.48 17.19
C GLY A 482 -11.15 8.64 16.36
N TYR A 483 -11.07 9.01 15.08
CA TYR A 483 -12.25 9.00 14.21
C TYR A 483 -12.80 7.57 14.11
N LYS A 484 -14.12 7.45 14.26
CA LYS A 484 -14.81 6.17 14.15
C LYS A 484 -14.80 5.65 12.73
N TYR A 485 -14.94 6.53 11.74
CA TYR A 485 -14.95 6.20 10.32
C TYR A 485 -13.82 6.95 9.60
N PRO A 486 -12.55 6.61 9.86
CA PRO A 486 -11.40 7.44 9.44
C PRO A 486 -11.28 7.54 7.91
N LEU A 487 -11.61 6.47 7.17
CA LEU A 487 -11.63 6.49 5.71
C LEU A 487 -12.77 7.36 5.16
N ASP A 488 -13.98 7.23 5.69
CA ASP A 488 -15.11 8.07 5.26
C ASP A 488 -14.87 9.54 5.59
N TYR A 489 -14.25 9.82 6.74
CA TYR A 489 -13.85 11.16 7.12
C TYR A 489 -12.84 11.74 6.13
N LEU A 490 -11.78 10.99 5.81
CA LEU A 490 -10.78 11.35 4.79
C LEU A 490 -11.44 11.72 3.46
N LEU A 491 -12.34 10.87 2.95
CA LEU A 491 -13.03 11.10 1.67
C LEU A 491 -14.05 12.25 1.73
N ALA A 492 -14.60 12.53 2.90
CA ALA A 492 -15.56 13.62 3.11
C ALA A 492 -14.90 15.01 3.14
N ILE A 493 -13.65 15.10 3.64
CA ILE A 493 -12.91 16.37 3.71
C ILE A 493 -12.02 16.65 2.50
N ALA A 494 -11.77 15.63 1.66
CA ALA A 494 -10.96 15.77 0.46
C ALA A 494 -11.52 16.85 -0.47
N LYS A 495 -10.62 17.58 -1.14
CA LYS A 495 -10.97 18.66 -2.07
C LYS A 495 -11.63 18.08 -3.31
N ASP A 496 -12.54 18.84 -3.89
CA ASP A 496 -13.10 18.48 -5.18
C ASP A 496 -11.99 18.38 -6.25
N PRO A 497 -12.13 17.44 -7.19
CA PRO A 497 -11.22 17.33 -8.32
C PRO A 497 -11.28 18.57 -9.20
N MET A 498 -10.23 18.79 -10.01
CA MET A 498 -10.23 19.86 -11.00
C MET A 498 -11.19 19.60 -12.16
N LYS A 499 -11.48 18.32 -12.46
CA LYS A 499 -12.48 17.92 -13.46
C LYS A 499 -13.52 16.96 -12.84
N PRO A 500 -14.80 17.05 -13.24
CA PRO A 500 -15.82 16.09 -12.81
C PRO A 500 -15.43 14.64 -13.15
N GLY A 501 -15.70 13.71 -12.24
CA GLY A 501 -15.41 12.29 -12.43
C GLY A 501 -13.98 11.86 -12.10
N GLU A 502 -13.06 12.81 -11.85
CA GLU A 502 -11.71 12.49 -11.38
C GLU A 502 -11.66 12.25 -9.85
N PRO A 503 -10.60 11.59 -9.34
CA PRO A 503 -10.38 11.40 -7.91
C PRO A 503 -10.28 12.71 -7.15
N LYS A 504 -10.87 12.74 -5.95
CA LYS A 504 -10.75 13.88 -5.04
C LYS A 504 -9.31 14.08 -4.59
N ARG A 505 -8.92 15.31 -4.29
CA ARG A 505 -7.55 15.60 -3.85
C ARG A 505 -7.45 15.56 -2.33
N ALA A 506 -6.46 14.86 -1.82
CA ALA A 506 -6.23 14.73 -0.39
C ALA A 506 -6.02 16.09 0.29
N PHE A 507 -6.51 16.20 1.52
CA PHE A 507 -6.39 17.38 2.36
C PHE A 507 -6.16 16.94 3.81
N ASN A 508 -5.18 17.54 4.48
CA ASN A 508 -4.75 17.12 5.82
C ASN A 508 -5.79 17.34 6.95
N GLY A 509 -6.93 17.97 6.65
CA GLY A 509 -8.00 18.25 7.62
C GLY A 509 -7.75 19.44 8.54
N ILE A 510 -6.70 20.23 8.30
CA ILE A 510 -6.37 21.41 9.11
C ILE A 510 -6.98 22.65 8.47
N TRP A 511 -8.18 22.98 8.91
CA TRP A 511 -8.94 24.14 8.45
C TRP A 511 -8.43 25.47 9.05
N PRO A 512 -8.72 26.62 8.42
CA PRO A 512 -8.26 27.94 8.89
C PRO A 512 -8.70 28.30 10.31
N ASP A 513 -9.85 27.80 10.77
CA ASP A 513 -10.31 28.02 12.14
C ASP A 513 -9.41 27.34 13.20
N LEU A 514 -8.47 26.49 12.78
CA LEU A 514 -7.43 25.90 13.63
C LEU A 514 -6.12 26.69 13.63
N TRP A 515 -5.94 27.62 12.69
CA TRP A 515 -4.73 28.44 12.56
C TRP A 515 -4.70 29.59 13.57
N PRO A 516 -3.54 30.25 13.74
CA PRO A 516 -3.49 31.53 14.44
C PRO A 516 -4.50 32.52 13.85
N THR A 517 -5.24 33.24 14.71
CA THR A 517 -6.26 34.22 14.35
C THR A 517 -5.76 35.24 13.33
N ALA A 518 -4.51 35.70 13.47
CA ALA A 518 -3.87 36.64 12.54
C ALA A 518 -3.65 36.09 11.12
N ARG A 519 -3.84 34.79 10.89
CA ARG A 519 -3.71 34.13 9.58
C ARG A 519 -5.03 33.58 9.03
N ARG A 520 -6.14 33.71 9.77
CA ARG A 520 -7.44 33.22 9.31
C ARG A 520 -7.95 34.17 8.22
N PRO A 521 -8.49 33.68 7.10
CA PRO A 521 -9.19 34.53 6.14
C PRO A 521 -10.33 35.26 6.86
N GLU A 522 -10.53 36.53 6.53
CA GLU A 522 -11.61 37.31 7.11
C GLU A 522 -12.96 36.62 6.83
N ASN A 523 -13.84 36.55 7.83
CA ASN A 523 -15.16 35.93 7.71
C ASN A 523 -15.16 34.44 7.32
N TYR A 524 -14.02 33.74 7.47
CA TYR A 524 -13.95 32.31 7.14
C TYR A 524 -14.95 31.47 7.93
N LYS A 525 -15.71 30.64 7.22
CA LYS A 525 -16.58 29.60 7.80
C LYS A 525 -16.24 28.26 7.17
N ARG A 526 -15.96 27.28 8.02
CA ARG A 526 -15.71 25.91 7.59
C ARG A 526 -16.95 25.38 6.82
N PRO A 527 -16.79 24.85 5.59
CA PRO A 527 -17.88 24.19 4.90
C PRO A 527 -18.42 23.04 5.76
N PRO A 528 -19.75 22.90 5.89
CA PRO A 528 -20.32 21.76 6.61
C PRO A 528 -20.01 20.46 5.86
N LEU A 529 -19.76 19.39 6.59
CA LEU A 529 -19.63 18.05 5.99
C LEU A 529 -20.99 17.62 5.44
N LYS A 530 -20.99 17.03 4.24
CA LYS A 530 -22.21 16.43 3.65
C LYS A 530 -22.84 15.37 4.57
N ASN A 531 -22.00 14.59 5.26
CA ASN A 531 -22.42 13.66 6.30
C ASN A 531 -21.66 13.98 7.60
N PRO A 532 -22.24 14.74 8.55
CA PRO A 532 -21.57 15.07 9.81
C PRO A 532 -21.18 13.84 10.66
N GLY A 533 -21.88 12.71 10.51
CA GLY A 533 -21.61 11.49 11.27
C GLY A 533 -20.22 10.88 11.01
N VAL A 534 -19.60 11.18 9.87
CA VAL A 534 -18.23 10.71 9.58
C VAL A 534 -17.18 11.40 10.45
N ALA A 535 -17.51 12.56 11.04
CA ALA A 535 -16.64 13.26 11.98
C ALA A 535 -16.81 12.77 13.44
N GLU A 536 -17.65 11.76 13.68
CA GLU A 536 -17.80 11.13 14.99
C GLU A 536 -16.45 10.56 15.45
N LYS A 537 -16.00 10.96 16.63
CA LYS A 537 -14.84 10.39 17.31
C LYS A 537 -15.30 9.46 18.42
N TRP A 538 -14.51 8.44 18.71
CA TRP A 538 -14.71 7.62 19.91
C TRP A 538 -14.62 8.50 21.16
N ALA A 539 -15.45 8.19 22.16
CA ALA A 539 -15.32 8.82 23.47
C ALA A 539 -13.93 8.51 24.06
N ALA A 540 -13.34 9.47 24.75
CA ALA A 540 -12.08 9.26 25.46
C ALA A 540 -12.24 8.07 26.43
N GLY A 541 -11.39 7.05 26.29
CA GLY A 541 -11.42 5.84 27.12
C GLY A 541 -12.15 4.63 26.52
N ASP A 542 -12.83 4.75 25.38
CA ASP A 542 -13.47 3.60 24.69
C ASP A 542 -12.47 2.80 23.82
N ASP A 543 -11.21 2.72 24.29
CA ASP A 543 -10.08 2.16 23.57
C ASP A 543 -10.27 0.67 23.25
N ASN A 544 -11.10 -0.03 24.02
CA ASN A 544 -11.36 -1.46 23.88
C ASN A 544 -12.38 -1.82 22.79
N GLN A 545 -13.19 -0.87 22.29
CA GLN A 545 -14.13 -1.13 21.18
C GLN A 545 -13.54 -0.90 19.79
N ARG A 546 -12.31 -0.37 19.71
CA ARG A 546 -11.64 0.07 18.47
C ARG A 546 -11.31 -1.05 17.47
N GLY A 547 -11.37 -2.31 17.90
CA GLY A 547 -10.80 -3.43 17.15
C GLY A 547 -11.76 -4.23 16.26
N ILE A 548 -13.08 -4.04 16.40
CA ILE A 548 -14.07 -4.87 15.71
C ILE A 548 -15.12 -3.95 15.09
N TYR A 549 -14.83 -3.44 13.89
CA TYR A 549 -15.87 -2.95 13.00
C TYR A 549 -16.76 -4.14 12.63
N ARG A 550 -17.79 -4.42 13.44
CA ARG A 550 -18.95 -5.18 12.96
C ARG A 550 -19.68 -4.27 11.99
N TYR A 551 -19.14 -4.13 10.78
CA TYR A 551 -19.88 -3.56 9.69
C TYR A 551 -21.08 -4.48 9.48
N LYS A 552 -22.26 -4.04 9.92
CA LYS A 552 -23.51 -4.67 9.49
C LYS A 552 -23.49 -4.51 7.98
N TYR A 553 -23.39 -5.60 7.25
CA TYR A 553 -23.57 -5.58 5.81
C TYR A 553 -24.82 -4.72 5.52
N PRO A 554 -24.78 -3.79 4.55
CA PRO A 554 -26.02 -3.24 4.05
C PRO A 554 -26.91 -4.44 3.73
N LYS A 555 -28.18 -4.41 4.20
CA LYS A 555 -29.12 -5.50 3.94
C LYS A 555 -28.97 -5.87 2.47
N THR A 556 -28.78 -7.16 2.18
CA THR A 556 -28.77 -7.67 0.82
C THR A 556 -29.93 -7.01 0.09
N PRO A 557 -29.68 -6.33 -1.05
CA PRO A 557 -30.74 -5.64 -1.78
C PRO A 557 -31.90 -6.60 -1.94
N THR A 558 -33.11 -6.14 -1.67
CA THR A 558 -34.28 -6.98 -1.93
C THR A 558 -34.30 -7.35 -3.41
N HIS A 559 -34.96 -8.46 -3.77
CA HIS A 559 -35.05 -8.89 -5.17
C HIS A 559 -35.47 -7.74 -6.11
N SER A 560 -36.37 -6.86 -5.64
CA SER A 560 -36.82 -5.67 -6.38
C SER A 560 -35.74 -4.59 -6.55
N GLU A 561 -34.87 -4.39 -5.56
CA GLU A 561 -33.75 -3.44 -5.65
C GLU A 561 -32.67 -3.97 -6.61
N ALA A 562 -32.41 -5.29 -6.58
CA ALA A 562 -31.49 -5.92 -7.51
C ALA A 562 -31.98 -5.85 -8.97
N ASP A 563 -33.28 -6.02 -9.20
CA ASP A 563 -33.87 -5.91 -10.53
C ASP A 563 -33.91 -4.45 -11.03
N SER A 564 -34.13 -3.47 -10.14
CA SER A 564 -33.98 -2.05 -10.47
C SER A 564 -32.55 -1.68 -10.89
N ILE A 565 -31.54 -2.25 -10.22
CA ILE A 565 -30.13 -2.01 -10.58
C ILE A 565 -29.81 -2.67 -11.92
N LYS A 566 -30.27 -3.90 -12.17
CA LYS A 566 -30.11 -4.57 -13.47
C LYS A 566 -30.75 -3.79 -14.60
N ASN A 567 -31.95 -3.25 -14.40
CA ASN A 567 -32.66 -2.46 -15.41
C ASN A 567 -32.06 -1.06 -15.63
N SER A 568 -31.23 -0.56 -14.71
CA SER A 568 -30.48 0.70 -14.88
C SER A 568 -29.12 0.52 -15.56
N LEU A 569 -28.64 -0.73 -15.64
CA LEU A 569 -27.34 -1.10 -16.24
C LEU A 569 -27.48 -1.75 -17.62
N ALA A 570 -28.69 -2.17 -18.00
CA ALA A 570 -29.09 -2.53 -19.35
C ALA A 570 -29.62 -1.29 -20.08
#